data_AF-A0A914VPW8-F1
#
_entry.id   AF-A0A914VPW8-F1
#
_cell.length_a   1.000
_cell.length_b   1.000
_cell.length_c   1.000
_cell.angle_alpha   90.00
_cell.angle_beta   90.00
_cell.angle_gamma   90.00
#
_symmetry.space_group_name_H-M   'P 1'
#
loop_
_entity.id
_entity.type
_entity.pdbx_description
1 polymer ?
#
loop_
_entity_poly.entity_id
_entity_poly.type
_entity_poly.pdbx_seq_one_letter_code
_entity_poly.pdbx_strand_id
1 'polypeptide(L)'
;FYVVQVPYKLSQQVPCWSVEDVQYWVKKIGFEAFADQFASHMVDGDLLLLVTEKELEYDIEMKSGLLRKRFLRELESLKIAADYGSVDETQLDQFLMSLSPELSVYSYQMLGMGLNRSLLPS
;
A
#
# COMPACT_ATOMS: atom_id res chain seq x y z
N PHE A 1 5.82 19.17 -2.48
CA PHE A 1 5.65 17.73 -2.21
C PHE A 1 4.88 17.16 -3.38
N TYR A 2 5.46 16.23 -4.13
CA TYR A 2 4.76 15.57 -5.23
C TYR A 2 3.93 14.43 -4.62
N VAL A 3 2.61 14.56 -4.66
CA VAL A 3 1.70 13.45 -4.30
C VAL A 3 1.76 12.47 -5.46
N VAL A 4 2.20 11.24 -5.19
CA VAL A 4 2.12 10.16 -6.17
C VAL A 4 0.65 9.83 -6.34
N GLN A 5 0.07 10.19 -7.49
CA GLN A 5 -1.29 9.80 -7.80
C GLN A 5 -1.30 8.33 -8.23
N VAL A 6 -2.30 7.57 -7.75
CA VAL A 6 -2.58 6.24 -8.28
C VAL A 6 -2.75 6.37 -9.80
N PRO A 7 -2.05 5.54 -10.60
CA PRO A 7 -2.16 5.60 -12.05
C PRO A 7 -3.63 5.54 -12.49
N TYR A 8 -4.07 6.44 -13.37
CA TYR A 8 -5.48 6.56 -13.81
C TYR A 8 -6.10 5.24 -14.33
N LYS A 9 -5.27 4.28 -14.76
CA LYS A 9 -5.72 2.96 -15.22
C LYS A 9 -6.03 1.97 -14.09
N LEU A 10 -5.63 2.26 -12.86
CA LEU A 10 -5.85 1.39 -11.70
C LEU A 10 -7.01 1.91 -10.85
N SER A 11 -7.73 0.98 -10.23
CA SER A 11 -8.69 1.29 -9.17
C SER A 11 -7.99 1.99 -8.01
N GLN A 12 -8.68 2.91 -7.33
CA GLN A 12 -8.19 3.48 -6.07
C GLN A 12 -8.29 2.47 -4.90
N GLN A 13 -9.11 1.43 -5.05
CA GLN A 13 -9.27 0.38 -4.05
C GLN A 13 -8.13 -0.63 -4.15
N VAL A 14 -6.97 -0.24 -3.61
CA VAL A 14 -5.77 -1.07 -3.53
C VAL A 14 -6.02 -2.44 -2.88
N PRO A 15 -6.85 -2.58 -1.83
CA PRO A 15 -7.17 -3.90 -1.27
C PRO A 15 -7.77 -4.89 -2.27
N CYS A 16 -8.31 -4.41 -3.39
CA CYS A 16 -8.94 -5.24 -4.43
C CYS A 16 -8.04 -5.43 -5.67
N TRP A 17 -6.78 -4.97 -5.63
CA TRP A 17 -5.86 -5.12 -6.75
C TRP A 17 -5.48 -6.58 -6.96
N SER A 18 -5.47 -6.98 -8.23
CA SER A 18 -4.89 -8.24 -8.69
C SER A 18 -3.36 -8.20 -8.68
N VAL A 19 -2.73 -9.35 -8.92
CA VAL A 19 -1.28 -9.45 -9.13
C VAL A 19 -0.84 -8.59 -10.32
N GLU A 20 -1.63 -8.56 -11.39
CA GLU A 20 -1.35 -7.77 -12.59
C GLU A 20 -1.41 -6.25 -12.31
N ASP A 21 -2.35 -5.81 -11.47
CA ASP A 21 -2.46 -4.41 -11.04
C ASP A 21 -1.22 -3.99 -10.23
N VAL A 22 -0.76 -4.85 -9.30
CA VAL A 22 0.48 -4.65 -8.53
C VAL A 22 1.68 -4.56 -9.46
N GLN A 23 1.84 -5.51 -10.41
CA GLN A 23 2.93 -5.45 -11.38
C GLN A 23 2.92 -4.14 -12.18
N TYR A 24 1.75 -3.69 -12.62
CA TYR A 24 1.61 -2.46 -13.37
C TYR A 24 2.03 -1.26 -12.50
N TRP A 25 1.59 -1.19 -11.25
CA TRP A 25 1.99 -0.13 -10.32
C TRP A 25 3.50 -0.11 -10.08
N VAL A 26 4.11 -1.27 -9.78
CA VAL A 26 5.56 -1.43 -9.58
C VAL A 26 6.36 -0.92 -10.79
N LYS A 27 5.92 -1.25 -12.00
CA LYS A 27 6.53 -0.72 -13.24
C LYS A 27 6.36 0.80 -13.35
N LYS A 28 5.20 1.34 -12.96
CA LYS A 28 4.92 2.79 -13.07
C LYS A 28 5.71 3.66 -12.10
N ILE A 29 6.04 3.15 -10.92
CA ILE A 29 6.87 3.87 -9.95
C ILE A 29 8.38 3.72 -10.23
N GLY A 30 8.78 3.10 -11.36
CA GLY A 30 10.17 2.96 -11.78
C GLY A 30 10.91 1.77 -11.17
N PHE A 31 10.17 0.76 -10.68
CA PHE A 31 10.71 -0.47 -10.11
C PHE A 31 10.46 -1.68 -11.01
N GLU A 32 10.37 -1.47 -12.34
CA GLU A 32 10.08 -2.51 -13.33
C GLU A 32 10.98 -3.75 -13.25
N ALA A 33 12.23 -3.59 -12.82
CA ALA A 33 13.18 -4.69 -12.65
C ALA A 33 12.76 -5.71 -11.56
N PHE A 34 11.83 -5.35 -10.67
CA PHE A 34 11.31 -6.21 -9.60
C PHE A 34 9.90 -6.73 -9.90
N ALA A 35 9.25 -6.26 -10.98
CA ALA A 35 7.84 -6.56 -11.23
C ALA A 35 7.58 -8.07 -11.45
N ASP A 36 8.54 -8.79 -12.01
CA ASP A 36 8.42 -10.24 -12.20
C ASP A 36 8.52 -10.99 -10.85
N GLN A 37 9.34 -10.51 -9.92
CA GLN A 37 9.45 -11.06 -8.56
C GLN A 37 8.17 -10.84 -7.75
N PHE A 38 7.53 -9.67 -7.86
CA PHE A 38 6.21 -9.44 -7.25
C PHE A 38 5.17 -10.44 -7.78
N ALA A 39 5.17 -10.71 -9.09
CA ALA A 39 4.22 -11.66 -9.66
C ALA A 39 4.53 -13.12 -9.37
N SER A 40 5.81 -13.53 -9.38
CA SER A 40 6.18 -14.91 -9.06
C SER A 40 5.83 -15.28 -7.63
N HIS A 41 5.81 -14.30 -6.72
CA HIS A 41 5.36 -14.44 -5.33
C HIS A 41 3.87 -14.18 -5.15
N MET A 42 3.11 -14.00 -6.24
CA MET A 42 1.67 -13.77 -6.24
C MET A 42 1.25 -12.58 -5.36
N VAL A 43 2.06 -11.52 -5.32
CA VAL A 43 1.76 -10.33 -4.52
C VAL A 43 0.61 -9.56 -5.16
N ASP A 44 -0.55 -9.63 -4.52
CA ASP A 44 -1.75 -8.87 -4.83
C ASP A 44 -1.86 -7.62 -3.94
N GLY A 45 -3.00 -6.92 -4.00
CA GLY A 45 -3.22 -5.70 -3.24
C GLY A 45 -3.13 -5.86 -1.73
N ASP A 46 -3.66 -6.96 -1.18
CA ASP A 46 -3.60 -7.29 0.25
C ASP A 46 -2.14 -7.46 0.71
N LEU A 47 -1.38 -8.33 0.01
CA LEU A 47 0.02 -8.56 0.32
C LEU A 47 0.88 -7.30 0.11
N LEU A 48 0.62 -6.50 -0.93
CA LEU A 48 1.35 -5.26 -1.17
C LEU A 48 1.16 -4.25 -0.02
N LEU A 49 -0.05 -4.12 0.52
CA LEU A 49 -0.34 -3.21 1.62
C LEU A 49 0.31 -3.66 2.95
N LEU A 50 0.64 -4.94 3.07
CA LEU A 50 1.25 -5.53 4.27
C LEU A 50 2.74 -5.84 4.14
N VAL A 51 3.32 -5.68 2.95
CA VAL A 51 4.72 -6.03 2.66
C VAL A 51 5.71 -5.32 3.59
N THR A 52 6.66 -6.09 4.09
CA THR A 52 7.69 -5.64 5.02
C THR A 52 9.03 -5.43 4.31
N GLU A 53 9.93 -4.65 4.93
CA GLU A 53 11.28 -4.47 4.40
C GLU A 53 12.04 -5.82 4.27
N LYS A 54 11.76 -6.78 5.16
CA LYS A 54 12.38 -8.11 5.12
C LYS A 54 11.94 -8.90 3.89
N GLU A 55 10.65 -8.93 3.58
CA GLU A 55 10.13 -9.61 2.38
C GLU A 55 10.64 -8.93 1.11
N LEU A 56 10.74 -7.59 1.11
CA LEU A 56 11.39 -6.86 0.00
C LEU A 56 12.85 -7.28 -0.19
N GLU A 57 13.60 -7.54 0.90
CA GLU A 57 15.01 -7.93 0.83
C GLU A 57 15.22 -9.39 0.42
N TYR A 58 14.47 -10.30 1.03
CA TYR A 58 14.71 -11.74 0.90
C TYR A 58 13.94 -12.36 -0.25
N ASP A 59 12.66 -12.00 -0.43
CA ASP A 59 11.76 -12.66 -1.37
C ASP A 59 11.70 -11.90 -2.70
N ILE A 60 11.56 -10.57 -2.64
CA ILE A 60 11.59 -9.71 -3.85
C ILE A 60 13.02 -9.41 -4.32
N GLU A 61 14.02 -9.81 -3.54
CA GLU A 61 15.45 -9.68 -3.83
C GLU A 61 15.94 -8.23 -4.01
N MET A 62 15.25 -7.26 -3.41
CA MET A 62 15.68 -5.86 -3.39
C MET A 62 16.81 -5.63 -2.37
N LYS A 63 18.03 -6.08 -2.71
CA LYS A 63 19.19 -6.11 -1.78
C LYS A 63 19.65 -4.73 -1.31
N SER A 64 19.52 -3.70 -2.14
CA SER A 64 19.90 -2.33 -1.76
C SER A 64 18.88 -1.73 -0.81
N GLY A 65 19.30 -1.47 0.44
CA GLY A 65 18.45 -0.78 1.42
C GLY A 65 18.02 0.62 0.99
N LEU A 66 18.81 1.31 0.15
CA LEU A 66 18.39 2.60 -0.42
C LEU A 66 17.29 2.44 -1.48
N LEU A 67 17.30 1.36 -2.26
CA LEU A 67 16.19 1.05 -3.17
C LEU A 67 14.93 0.69 -2.39
N ARG A 68 15.04 -0.13 -1.33
CA ARG A 68 13.90 -0.45 -0.46
C ARG A 68 13.30 0.79 0.18
N LYS A 69 14.13 1.70 0.70
CA LYS A 69 13.65 2.99 1.24
C LYS A 69 12.89 3.83 0.20
N ARG A 70 13.34 3.82 -1.06
CA ARG A 70 12.64 4.52 -2.14
C ARG A 70 11.30 3.84 -2.44
N PHE A 71 11.27 2.51 -2.55
CA PHE A 71 10.05 1.75 -2.79
C PHE A 71 9.02 1.97 -1.69
N LEU A 72 9.43 1.85 -0.42
CA LEU A 72 8.55 2.03 0.74
C LEU A 72 7.95 3.43 0.78
N ARG A 73 8.69 4.47 0.37
CA ARG A 73 8.15 5.83 0.26
C ARG A 73 7.07 5.96 -0.82
N GLU A 74 7.23 5.29 -1.96
CA GLU A 74 6.18 5.25 -2.98
C GLU A 74 4.96 4.45 -2.47
N LEU A 75 5.18 3.38 -1.71
CA LEU A 75 4.12 2.59 -1.06
C LEU A 75 3.39 3.38 0.03
N GLU A 76 4.07 4.17 0.85
CA GLU A 76 3.46 5.09 1.81
C GLU A 76 2.52 6.07 1.09
N SER A 77 2.99 6.63 -0.04
CA SER A 77 2.17 7.53 -0.86
C SER A 77 0.95 6.82 -1.43
N LEU A 78 1.09 5.57 -1.87
CA LEU A 78 -0.03 4.74 -2.33
C LEU A 78 -1.04 4.47 -1.21
N LYS A 79 -0.57 4.12 -0.02
CA LYS A 79 -1.42 3.84 1.15
C LYS A 79 -2.25 5.05 1.58
N ILE A 80 -1.67 6.25 1.50
CA ILE A 80 -2.37 7.51 1.76
C ILE A 80 -3.40 7.82 0.66
N ALA A 81 -3.13 7.45 -0.59
CA ALA A 81 -4.05 7.72 -1.69
C ALA A 81 -5.17 6.65 -1.86
N ALA A 82 -5.05 5.51 -1.18
CA ALA A 82 -5.92 4.36 -1.38
C ALA A 82 -7.34 4.60 -0.83
N ASP A 83 -8.33 4.03 -1.52
CA ASP A 83 -9.71 3.92 -1.05
C ASP A 83 -9.89 2.60 -0.30
N TYR A 84 -10.17 2.68 1.00
CA TYR A 84 -10.41 1.52 1.86
C TYR A 84 -11.90 1.21 2.07
N GLY A 85 -12.82 1.86 1.35
CA GLY A 85 -14.26 1.69 1.57
C GLY A 85 -14.80 0.26 1.41
N SER A 86 -14.06 -0.63 0.75
CA SER A 86 -14.40 -2.06 0.66
C SER A 86 -14.14 -2.85 1.94
N VAL A 87 -13.33 -2.32 2.87
CA VAL A 87 -12.91 -2.97 4.12
C VAL A 87 -13.07 -2.09 5.37
N ASP A 88 -13.41 -0.80 5.22
CA ASP A 88 -13.57 0.17 6.30
C ASP A 88 -15.01 0.69 6.42
N GLU A 89 -15.89 -0.13 6.99
CA GLU A 89 -17.30 0.25 7.20
C GLU A 89 -17.48 1.43 8.18
N THR A 90 -16.48 1.68 9.03
CA THR A 90 -16.58 2.66 10.13
C THR A 90 -15.90 4.00 9.84
N GLN A 91 -15.29 4.15 8.66
CA GLN A 91 -14.54 5.34 8.25
C GLN A 91 -13.35 5.66 9.17
N LEU A 92 -12.65 4.63 9.63
CA LEU A 92 -11.38 4.78 10.35
C LEU A 92 -10.36 5.57 9.53
N ASP A 93 -10.24 5.28 8.23
CA ASP A 93 -9.28 5.95 7.35
C ASP A 93 -9.56 7.46 7.25
N GLN A 94 -10.82 7.84 7.03
CA GLN A 94 -11.22 9.25 6.96
C GLN A 94 -10.95 9.98 8.28
N PHE A 95 -11.15 9.29 9.41
CA PHE A 95 -10.79 9.83 10.72
C PHE A 95 -9.28 10.06 10.84
N LEU A 96 -8.44 9.10 10.48
CA LEU A 96 -6.98 9.24 10.51
C LEU A 96 -6.52 10.38 9.58
N MET A 97 -7.06 10.45 8.37
CA MET A 97 -6.83 11.55 7.42
C MET A 97 -7.16 12.92 8.01
N SER A 98 -8.27 13.02 8.77
CA SER A 98 -8.68 14.28 9.40
C SER A 98 -7.73 14.76 10.50
N LEU A 99 -7.01 13.83 11.15
CA LEU A 99 -5.99 14.15 12.15
C LEU A 99 -4.66 14.54 11.48
N SER A 100 -4.20 13.72 10.53
CA SER A 100 -3.02 13.95 9.71
C SER A 100 -3.01 12.94 8.56
N PRO A 101 -2.84 13.37 7.30
CA PRO A 101 -2.78 12.45 6.17
C PRO A 101 -1.76 11.33 6.33
N GLU A 102 -0.63 11.60 6.99
CA GLU A 102 0.43 10.63 7.25
C GLU A 102 -0.02 9.48 8.17
N LEU A 103 -1.09 9.65 8.95
CA LEU A 103 -1.62 8.59 9.81
C LEU A 103 -2.44 7.55 9.03
N SER A 104 -2.97 7.90 7.87
CA SER A 104 -3.75 6.97 7.03
C SER A 104 -2.93 5.80 6.49
N VAL A 105 -1.59 5.90 6.49
CA VAL A 105 -0.70 4.80 6.11
C VAL A 105 -0.94 3.53 6.96
N TYR A 106 -1.51 3.68 8.16
CA TYR A 106 -1.80 2.59 9.08
C TYR A 106 -3.22 2.01 8.94
N SER A 107 -4.10 2.63 8.15
CA SER A 107 -5.53 2.27 8.05
C SER A 107 -5.72 0.78 7.79
N TYR A 108 -5.08 0.24 6.75
CA TYR A 108 -5.24 -1.17 6.38
C TYR A 108 -4.77 -2.14 7.46
N GLN A 109 -3.62 -1.84 8.09
CA GLN A 109 -3.08 -2.67 9.16
C GLN A 109 -3.98 -2.65 10.40
N MET A 110 -4.50 -1.46 10.76
CA MET A 110 -5.42 -1.32 11.89
C MET A 110 -6.71 -2.12 11.66
N LEU A 111 -7.30 -2.00 10.47
CA LEU A 111 -8.50 -2.75 10.09
C LEU A 111 -8.26 -4.27 10.10
N GLY A 112 -7.11 -4.72 9.58
CA GLY A 112 -6.71 -6.13 9.61
C GLY A 112 -6.52 -6.68 11.04
N MET A 113 -6.18 -5.82 12.01
CA MET A 113 -6.12 -6.18 13.43
C MET A 113 -7.49 -6.10 14.14
N GLY A 114 -8.57 -5.80 13.41
CA GLY A 114 -9.91 -5.63 13.96
C GLY A 114 -10.14 -4.27 14.63
N LEU A 115 -9.23 -3.32 14.50
CA LEU A 115 -9.43 -1.94 14.96
C LEU A 115 -10.33 -1.21 13.97
N ASN A 116 -11.26 -0.41 14.49
CA ASN A 116 -12.18 0.38 13.70
C ASN A 116 -12.53 1.68 14.45
N ARG A 117 -13.19 2.63 13.78
CA ARG A 117 -13.48 3.96 14.37
C ARG A 117 -14.26 3.87 15.67
N SER A 118 -15.15 2.88 15.82
CA SER A 118 -16.00 2.72 17.00
C SER A 118 -15.24 2.30 18.26
N LEU A 119 -14.03 1.76 18.12
CA LEU A 119 -13.15 1.38 19.24
C LEU A 119 -12.28 2.55 19.73
N LEU A 120 -12.20 3.63 18.96
CA LEU A 120 -11.43 4.82 19.32
C LEU A 120 -12.29 5.80 20.12
N PRO A 121 -11.71 6.47 21.15
CA PRO A 121 -12.42 7.51 21.88
C PRO A 121 -12.99 8.58 20.94
N SER A 122 -14.13 9.14 21.34
CA SER A 122 -14.76 10.30 20.71
C SER A 122 -14.03 11.59 21.06
#